data_AF-A0A965Z962-F1
#
_entry.id   AF-A0A965Z962-F1
#
_cell.length_a   1.000
_cell.length_b   1.000
_cell.length_c   1.000
_cell.angle_alpha   90.00
_cell.angle_beta   90.00
_cell.angle_gamma   90.00
#
_symmetry.space_group_name_H-M   'P 1'
#
loop_
_entity.id
_entity.type
_entity.pdbx_description
1 polymer ?
#
loop_
_entity_poly.entity_id
_entity_poly.type
_entity_poly.pdbx_seq_one_letter_code
_entity_poly.pdbx_strand_id
1 'polypeptide(L)'
;MKRFWVILITIFGFFSSGLQAQNARREVRLGNKEYLNGEYQEAELFYRKALEDPMTFKDEALFNLGNALYRQDNFDAAGGSWAMAADLAVEENQKSQAFYNLGNSLMSKQEFEKA
;
A
#
# COMPACT_ATOMS: atom_id res chain seq x y z
N MET A 1 11.58 44.56 9.62
CA MET A 1 10.23 44.35 9.06
C MET A 1 10.20 43.41 7.85
N LYS A 2 11.02 43.61 6.80
CA LYS A 2 11.03 42.74 5.60
C LYS A 2 11.49 41.29 5.85
N ARG A 3 12.38 41.06 6.83
CA ARG A 3 12.87 39.72 7.22
C ARG A 3 11.83 38.87 7.96
N PHE A 4 10.87 39.50 8.65
CA PHE A 4 9.78 38.82 9.34
C PHE A 4 8.78 38.18 8.36
N TRP A 5 8.53 38.85 7.23
CA TRP A 5 7.70 38.32 6.14
C TRP A 5 8.35 37.12 5.44
N VAL A 6 9.67 37.09 5.33
CA VAL A 6 10.42 35.96 4.74
C VAL A 6 10.33 34.71 5.61
N ILE A 7 10.37 34.85 6.94
CA ILE A 7 10.21 33.74 7.90
C ILE A 7 8.78 33.20 7.92
N LEU A 8 7.78 34.07 7.69
CA LEU A 8 6.37 33.69 7.63
C LEU A 8 6.00 32.89 6.36
N ILE A 9 6.68 33.16 5.24
CA ILE A 9 6.47 32.45 3.96
C ILE A 9 7.08 31.04 3.98
N THR A 10 8.22 30.83 4.65
CA THR A 10 8.83 29.49 4.79
C THR A 10 8.03 28.55 5.70
N ILE A 11 7.29 29.06 6.68
CA ILE A 11 6.44 28.24 7.57
C ILE A 11 5.18 27.74 6.84
N PHE A 12 4.68 28.46 5.84
CA PHE A 12 3.48 28.08 5.08
C PHE A 12 3.75 27.01 3.99
N GLY A 13 5.00 26.89 3.52
CA GLY A 13 5.39 25.92 2.49
C GLY A 13 5.51 24.46 2.96
N PHE A 14 5.50 24.21 4.28
CA PHE A 14 5.64 22.86 4.85
C PHE A 14 4.29 22.22 5.26
N PHE A 15 3.17 22.91 5.12
CA PHE A 15 1.88 22.41 5.61
C PHE A 15 1.13 21.48 4.63
N SER A 16 1.49 21.49 3.35
CA SER A 16 0.76 20.74 2.31
C SER A 16 1.08 19.24 2.29
N SER A 17 2.33 18.85 2.56
CA SER A 17 2.75 17.44 2.55
C SER A 17 2.15 16.62 3.70
N GLY A 18 1.91 17.25 4.86
CA GLY A 18 1.32 16.58 6.02
C GLY A 18 -0.15 16.20 5.84
N LEU A 19 -0.92 16.96 5.05
CA LEU A 19 -2.35 16.67 4.80
C LEU A 19 -2.53 15.47 3.86
N GLN A 20 -1.65 15.34 2.87
CA GLN A 20 -1.68 14.25 1.90
C GLN A 20 -1.35 12.92 2.57
N ALA A 21 -0.22 12.81 3.27
CA ALA A 21 0.17 11.60 3.99
C ALA A 21 -0.85 11.11 5.05
N GLN A 22 -1.62 12.04 5.64
CA GLN A 22 -2.72 11.69 6.56
C GLN A 22 -3.88 10.98 5.85
N ASN A 23 -4.16 11.34 4.59
CA ASN A 23 -5.18 10.69 3.79
C ASN A 23 -4.76 9.27 3.43
N ALA A 24 -3.55 9.05 2.89
CA ALA A 24 -3.06 7.70 2.57
C ALA A 24 -3.13 6.76 3.78
N ARG A 25 -2.64 7.21 4.95
CA ARG A 25 -2.70 6.42 6.19
C ARG A 25 -4.14 6.11 6.61
N ARG A 26 -5.08 7.04 6.39
CA ARG A 26 -6.51 6.81 6.70
C ARG A 26 -7.07 5.72 5.79
N GLU A 27 -6.81 5.80 4.49
CA GLU A 27 -7.29 4.80 3.53
C GLU A 27 -6.69 3.41 3.81
N VAL A 28 -5.40 3.29 4.14
CA VAL A 28 -4.81 2.01 4.58
C VAL A 28 -5.54 1.44 5.81
N ARG A 29 -5.85 2.27 6.82
CA ARG A 29 -6.58 1.79 8.01
C ARG A 29 -7.99 1.32 7.69
N LEU A 30 -8.68 1.98 6.76
CA LEU A 30 -10.00 1.56 6.29
C LEU A 30 -9.90 0.25 5.52
N GLY A 31 -8.91 0.12 4.64
CA GLY A 31 -8.64 -1.14 3.95
C GLY A 31 -8.36 -2.29 4.91
N ASN A 32 -7.53 -2.07 5.94
CA ASN A 32 -7.24 -3.07 6.96
C ASN A 32 -8.51 -3.50 7.72
N LYS A 33 -9.41 -2.54 8.00
CA LYS A 33 -10.69 -2.83 8.67
C LYS A 33 -11.57 -3.72 7.79
N GLU A 34 -11.75 -3.36 6.52
CA GLU A 34 -12.59 -4.16 5.62
C GLU A 34 -11.98 -5.53 5.33
N TYR A 35 -10.65 -5.62 5.22
CA TYR A 35 -9.95 -6.90 5.10
C TYR A 35 -10.22 -7.83 6.29
N LEU A 36 -10.19 -7.28 7.52
CA LEU A 36 -10.50 -8.04 8.74
C LEU A 36 -11.97 -8.47 8.80
N ASN A 37 -12.88 -7.71 8.19
CA ASN A 37 -14.30 -8.10 8.06
C ASN A 37 -14.53 -9.19 7.00
N GLY A 38 -13.55 -9.45 6.14
CA GLY A 38 -13.68 -10.37 5.01
C GLY A 38 -14.13 -9.72 3.71
N GLU A 39 -14.34 -8.40 3.71
CA GLU A 39 -14.78 -7.61 2.56
C GLU A 39 -13.54 -7.22 1.71
N TYR A 40 -13.02 -8.20 0.97
CA TYR A 40 -11.73 -8.07 0.29
C TYR A 40 -11.77 -7.13 -0.92
N GLN A 41 -12.91 -7.02 -1.61
CA GLN A 41 -13.12 -6.08 -2.70
C GLN A 41 -13.05 -4.63 -2.18
N GLU A 42 -13.73 -4.34 -1.08
CA GLU A 42 -13.75 -3.02 -0.43
C GLU A 42 -12.36 -2.68 0.11
N ALA A 43 -11.67 -3.65 0.71
CA ALA A 43 -10.29 -3.48 1.16
C ALA A 43 -9.37 -3.07 0.00
N GLU A 44 -9.48 -3.75 -1.15
CA GLU A 44 -8.74 -3.42 -2.36
C GLU A 44 -8.98 -1.98 -2.81
N LEU A 45 -10.24 -1.52 -2.85
CA LEU A 45 -10.56 -0.14 -3.23
C LEU A 45 -9.85 0.87 -2.33
N PHE A 46 -9.84 0.64 -1.01
CA PHE A 46 -9.15 1.51 -0.06
C PHE A 46 -7.63 1.48 -0.23
N TYR A 47 -7.02 0.32 -0.44
CA TYR A 47 -5.58 0.25 -0.69
C TYR A 47 -5.18 0.93 -2.00
N ARG A 48 -5.95 0.76 -3.08
CA ARG A 48 -5.72 1.47 -4.35
C ARG A 48 -5.81 2.98 -4.17
N LYS A 49 -6.80 3.46 -3.41
CA LYS A 49 -6.92 4.88 -3.07
C LYS A 49 -5.74 5.40 -2.26
N ALA A 50 -5.21 4.58 -1.34
CA ALA A 50 -3.99 4.94 -0.61
C ALA A 50 -2.77 5.09 -1.55
N LEU A 51 -2.70 4.31 -2.63
CA LEU A 51 -1.61 4.34 -3.63
C LEU A 51 -1.67 5.53 -4.59
N GLU A 52 -2.80 6.25 -4.67
CA GLU A 52 -2.89 7.53 -5.39
C GLU A 52 -2.01 8.61 -4.75
N ASP A 53 -1.65 8.44 -3.47
CA ASP A 53 -0.72 9.32 -2.77
C ASP A 53 0.74 8.98 -3.13
N PRO A 54 1.52 9.95 -3.65
CA PRO A 54 2.87 9.70 -4.13
C PRO A 54 3.90 9.47 -3.02
N MET A 55 3.67 9.86 -1.76
CA MET A 55 4.77 10.07 -0.80
C MET A 55 4.83 9.13 0.41
N THR A 56 3.77 8.40 0.79
CA THR A 56 3.81 7.66 2.07
C THR A 56 2.97 6.38 2.08
N PHE A 57 3.43 5.34 2.79
CA PHE A 57 2.75 4.03 3.00
C PHE A 57 2.56 3.15 1.75
N LYS A 58 3.28 3.42 0.66
CA LYS A 58 3.14 2.65 -0.58
C LYS A 58 3.50 1.17 -0.41
N ASP A 59 4.57 0.89 0.33
CA ASP A 59 5.01 -0.47 0.65
C ASP A 59 3.93 -1.24 1.43
N GLU A 60 3.39 -0.66 2.49
CA GLU A 60 2.31 -1.24 3.29
C GLU A 60 1.02 -1.42 2.47
N ALA A 61 0.63 -0.40 1.71
CA ALA A 61 -0.58 -0.44 0.88
C ALA A 61 -0.48 -1.48 -0.25
N LEU A 62 0.68 -1.61 -0.91
CA LEU A 62 0.92 -2.65 -1.92
C LEU A 62 0.92 -4.05 -1.30
N PHE A 63 1.55 -4.21 -0.14
CA PHE A 63 1.58 -5.49 0.55
C PHE A 63 0.17 -5.95 0.93
N ASN A 64 -0.64 -5.05 1.49
CA ASN A 64 -2.01 -5.36 1.88
C ASN A 64 -2.97 -5.49 0.69
N LEU A 65 -2.73 -4.75 -0.40
CA LEU A 65 -3.42 -4.96 -1.67
C LEU A 65 -3.16 -6.37 -2.20
N GLY A 66 -1.90 -6.83 -2.15
CA GLY A 66 -1.55 -8.20 -2.51
C GLY A 66 -2.33 -9.23 -1.68
N ASN A 67 -2.41 -9.02 -0.36
CA ASN A 67 -3.20 -9.88 0.52
C ASN A 67 -4.68 -9.90 0.11
N ALA A 68 -5.30 -8.74 -0.12
CA ALA A 68 -6.71 -8.64 -0.51
C ALA A 68 -6.99 -9.34 -1.85
N LEU A 69 -6.11 -9.14 -2.85
CA LEU A 69 -6.22 -9.78 -4.16
C LEU A 69 -6.07 -11.30 -4.08
N TYR A 70 -5.14 -11.78 -3.26
CA TYR A 70 -4.94 -13.22 -3.05
C TYR A 70 -6.17 -13.87 -2.44
N ARG A 71 -6.83 -13.20 -1.50
CA ARG A 71 -8.09 -13.69 -0.89
C ARG A 71 -9.28 -13.70 -1.85
N GLN A 72 -9.16 -13.00 -2.97
CA GLN A 72 -10.11 -13.03 -4.09
C GLN A 72 -9.69 -14.00 -5.20
N ASP A 73 -8.70 -14.87 -4.95
CA ASP A 73 -8.10 -15.80 -5.92
C ASP A 73 -7.48 -15.12 -7.16
N ASN A 74 -7.23 -13.80 -7.08
CA ASN A 74 -6.56 -13.04 -8.13
C ASN A 74 -5.03 -13.12 -7.95
N PHE A 75 -4.50 -14.33 -8.12
CA PHE A 75 -3.10 -14.65 -7.80
C PHE A 75 -2.09 -13.84 -8.62
N ASP A 76 -2.37 -13.56 -9.89
CA ASP A 76 -1.49 -12.76 -10.74
C ASP A 76 -1.34 -11.32 -10.23
N ALA A 77 -2.47 -10.66 -9.93
CA ALA A 77 -2.44 -9.29 -9.43
C ALA A 77 -1.87 -9.22 -8.01
N ALA A 78 -2.11 -10.25 -7.19
CA ALA A 78 -1.52 -10.38 -5.86
C ALA A 78 0.01 -10.44 -5.94
N GLY A 79 0.55 -11.32 -6.79
CA GLY A 79 1.98 -11.45 -7.03
C GLY A 79 2.61 -10.14 -7.51
N GLY A 80 1.99 -9.45 -8.47
CA GLY A 80 2.44 -8.14 -8.93
C GLY A 80 2.52 -7.11 -7.82
N SER A 81 1.52 -7.08 -6.92
CA SER A 81 1.48 -6.13 -5.79
C SER A 81 2.59 -6.41 -4.78
N TRP A 82 2.84 -7.68 -4.43
CA TRP A 82 3.93 -8.04 -3.53
C TRP A 82 5.32 -7.83 -4.14
N ALA A 83 5.49 -8.04 -5.45
CA ALA A 83 6.75 -7.71 -6.13
C ALA A 83 7.07 -6.20 -5.99
N MET A 84 6.09 -5.34 -6.26
CA MET A 84 6.26 -3.89 -6.07
C MET A 84 6.51 -3.53 -4.59
N ALA A 85 5.83 -4.19 -3.65
CA ALA A 85 6.08 -3.99 -2.22
C ALA A 85 7.52 -4.37 -1.82
N ALA A 86 8.05 -5.48 -2.35
CA ALA A 86 9.41 -5.94 -2.10
C ALA A 86 10.47 -4.97 -2.66
N ASP A 87 10.17 -4.31 -3.79
CA ASP A 87 11.05 -3.31 -4.39
C ASP A 87 11.12 -2.01 -3.57
N LEU A 88 10.03 -1.65 -2.88
CA LEU A 88 9.95 -0.46 -2.04
C LEU A 88 10.38 -0.69 -0.58
N ALA A 89 10.38 -1.95 -0.12
CA ALA A 89 10.71 -2.29 1.25
C ALA A 89 12.16 -1.92 1.60
N VAL A 90 12.33 -1.17 2.69
CA VAL A 90 13.65 -0.80 3.24
C VAL A 90 14.17 -1.90 4.17
N GLU A 91 13.29 -2.46 5.00
CA GLU A 91 13.65 -3.49 5.96
C GLU A 91 13.69 -4.88 5.31
N GLU A 92 14.76 -5.63 5.54
CA GLU A 92 14.93 -6.98 4.98
C GLU A 92 13.77 -7.92 5.33
N ASN A 93 13.22 -7.78 6.55
CA ASN A 93 12.08 -8.57 7.00
C ASN A 93 10.82 -8.32 6.15
N GLN A 94 10.53 -7.06 5.82
CA GLN A 94 9.38 -6.72 4.97
C GLN A 94 9.58 -7.25 3.55
N LYS A 95 10.79 -7.11 3.01
CA LYS A 95 11.15 -7.62 1.69
C LYS A 95 11.00 -9.14 1.61
N SER A 96 11.49 -9.85 2.64
CA SER A 96 11.37 -11.30 2.75
C SER A 96 9.91 -11.76 2.79
N GLN A 97 9.07 -11.11 3.59
CA GLN A 97 7.63 -11.41 3.65
C GLN A 97 6.95 -11.19 2.30
N ALA A 98 7.26 -10.10 1.61
CA ALA A 98 6.71 -9.81 0.30
C ALA A 98 7.12 -10.86 -0.74
N PHE A 99 8.39 -11.28 -0.77
CA PHE A 99 8.82 -12.36 -1.66
C PHE A 99 8.21 -13.72 -1.32
N TYR A 100 8.05 -14.02 -0.03
CA TYR A 100 7.37 -15.24 0.41
C TYR A 100 5.94 -15.30 -0.15
N ASN A 101 5.19 -14.19 -0.01
CA ASN A 101 3.83 -14.12 -0.54
C ASN A 101 3.77 -14.14 -2.07
N LEU A 102 4.71 -13.48 -2.77
CA LEU A 102 4.87 -13.63 -4.21
C LEU A 102 5.07 -15.10 -4.60
N GLY A 103 5.95 -15.83 -3.91
CA GLY A 103 6.14 -17.26 -4.13
C GLY A 103 4.84 -18.06 -3.97
N ASN A 104 4.08 -17.78 -2.91
CA ASN A 104 2.79 -18.42 -2.68
C ASN A 104 1.78 -18.12 -3.79
N SER A 105 1.70 -16.88 -4.30
CA SER A 105 0.82 -16.58 -5.44
C SER A 105 1.16 -17.38 -6.70
N LEU A 106 2.45 -17.60 -6.98
CA LEU A 106 2.86 -18.39 -8.14
C LEU A 106 2.45 -19.86 -8.01
N MET A 107 2.57 -20.41 -6.80
CA MET A 107 2.12 -21.78 -6.52
C MET A 107 0.60 -21.91 -6.65
N SER A 108 -0.16 -21.00 -6.02
CA SER A 108 -1.63 -21.02 -6.09
C SER A 108 -2.15 -20.81 -7.50
N LYS A 109 -1.51 -19.93 -8.29
CA LYS A 109 -1.83 -19.79 -9.72
C LYS A 109 -1.65 -21.11 -10.45
N GLN A 110 -0.50 -21.77 -10.25
CA GLN A 110 -0.21 -23.04 -10.92
C GLN A 110 -1.20 -24.14 -10.52
N GLU A 111 -1.62 -24.18 -9.27
CA GLU A 111 -2.62 -25.12 -8.78
C GLU A 111 -4.00 -24.83 -9.36
N PHE A 112 -4.40 -23.55 -9.43
CA PHE A 112 -5.67 -23.13 -10.00
C PHE A 112 -5.77 -23.41 -11.50
N GLU A 113 -4.68 -23.20 -12.26
CA GLU A 113 -4.62 -23.53 -13.70
C GLU A 113 -4.70 -25.04 -14.00
N LYS A 114 -4.43 -25.89 -13.00
CA LYS A 114 -4.48 -27.35 -13.14
C LYS A 114 -5.84 -27.96 -12.74
N ALA A 115 -6.70 -27.21 -12.06
CA ALA A 115 -8.00 -27.65 -11.57
C ALA A 115 -9.07 -27.64 -12.69
#